data_AF-A0A370G5N0-F1
#
_entry.id   AF-A0A370G5N0-F1
#
_cell.length_a   1.000
_cell.length_b   1.000
_cell.length_c   1.000
_cell.angle_alpha   90.00
_cell.angle_beta   90.00
_cell.angle_gamma   90.00
#
_symmetry.space_group_name_H-M   'P 1'
#
loop_
_entity.id
_entity.type
_entity.pdbx_description
1 polymer ?
#
loop_
_entity_poly.entity_id
_entity_poly.type
_entity_poly.pdbx_seq_one_letter_code
_entity_poly.pdbx_strand_id
1 'polypeptide(L)'
;MKGKTKKVTVRFPKRLKAEMQTALIKSGYGLHGKSRWLKEAISNFLLQPSFVDYVEHGGDINQAELSEVEAFYLDNDTMHLLKNAFVDIRIKYPLFEGLQSSLIRSAVIYRLMLK
;
A
#
# COMPACT_ATOMS: atom_id res chain seq x y z
N MET A 1 -3.11 -5.21 24.81
CA MET A 1 -1.83 -4.48 24.63
C MET A 1 -1.99 -3.47 23.51
N LYS A 2 -1.66 -2.18 23.70
CA LYS A 2 -1.56 -1.23 22.56
C LYS A 2 -0.43 -1.74 21.65
N GLY A 3 -0.78 -2.28 20.49
CA GLY A 3 0.18 -2.80 19.52
C GLY A 3 1.16 -1.70 19.10
N LYS A 4 2.46 -1.99 19.17
CA LYS A 4 3.51 -1.06 18.74
C LYS A 4 3.33 -0.78 17.24
N THR A 5 3.22 0.48 16.85
CA THR A 5 3.14 0.87 15.44
C THR A 5 4.55 1.09 14.86
N LYS A 6 4.78 0.64 13.63
CA LYS A 6 6.00 0.89 12.87
C LYS A 6 5.76 1.97 11.82
N LYS A 7 6.65 2.96 11.74
CA LYS A 7 6.67 3.95 10.66
C LYS A 7 7.17 3.28 9.38
N VAL A 8 6.42 3.43 8.30
CA VAL A 8 6.75 2.98 6.95
C VAL A 8 6.69 4.16 6.02
N THR A 9 7.74 4.37 5.22
CA THR A 9 7.82 5.42 4.22
C THR A 9 7.80 4.82 2.82
N VAL A 10 6.94 5.33 1.95
CA VAL A 10 6.80 4.87 0.57
C VAL A 10 6.80 6.08 -0.36
N ARG A 11 7.49 5.96 -1.50
CA ARG A 11 7.44 6.96 -2.56
C ARG A 11 6.26 6.72 -3.49
N PHE A 12 5.60 7.79 -3.89
CA PHE A 12 4.42 7.79 -4.77
C PHE A 12 4.63 8.75 -5.95
N PRO A 13 3.98 8.50 -7.08
CA PRO A 13 3.70 9.53 -8.07
C PRO A 13 2.90 10.67 -7.45
N LYS A 14 3.21 11.90 -7.88
CA LYS A 14 2.46 13.11 -7.47
C LYS A 14 0.96 12.95 -7.67
N ARG A 15 0.56 12.38 -8.81
CA ARG A 15 -0.84 12.12 -9.14
C ARG A 15 -1.49 11.13 -8.17
N LEU A 16 -0.85 9.98 -7.91
CA LEU A 16 -1.39 8.96 -7.02
C LEU A 16 -1.54 9.47 -5.57
N LYS A 17 -0.57 10.28 -5.10
CA LYS A 17 -0.69 10.97 -3.81
C LYS A 17 -1.89 11.92 -3.77
N ALA A 18 -2.07 12.75 -4.81
CA ALA A 18 -3.18 13.70 -4.87
C ALA A 18 -4.54 13.00 -4.89
N GLU A 19 -4.65 11.90 -5.65
CA GLU A 19 -5.86 11.07 -5.68
C GLU A 19 -6.14 10.41 -4.32
N MET A 20 -5.12 9.85 -3.67
CA MET A 20 -5.21 9.31 -2.31
C MET A 20 -5.69 10.38 -1.31
N GLN A 21 -5.12 11.58 -1.34
CA GLN A 21 -5.51 12.69 -0.45
C GLN A 21 -6.97 13.10 -0.68
N THR A 22 -7.39 13.19 -1.93
CA THR A 22 -8.78 13.49 -2.29
C THR A 22 -9.72 12.41 -1.76
N ALA A 23 -9.38 11.13 -1.93
CA ALA A 23 -10.18 10.02 -1.44
C ALA A 23 -10.29 9.99 0.09
N LEU A 24 -9.21 10.33 0.81
CA LEU A 24 -9.20 10.46 2.26
C LEU A 24 -10.22 11.51 2.74
N ILE A 25 -10.18 12.70 2.14
CA ILE A 25 -11.09 13.80 2.46
C ILE A 25 -12.54 13.40 2.18
N LYS A 26 -12.81 12.87 0.98
CA LYS A 26 -14.15 12.44 0.56
C LYS A 26 -14.74 11.35 1.45
N SER A 27 -13.89 10.44 1.93
CA SER A 27 -14.33 9.32 2.78
C SER A 27 -14.41 9.70 4.26
N GLY A 28 -14.24 10.97 4.62
CA GLY A 28 -14.34 11.45 6.00
C GLY A 28 -13.17 11.05 6.89
N TYR A 29 -12.05 10.60 6.33
CA TYR A 29 -10.83 10.32 7.10
C TYR A 29 -10.20 11.67 7.43
N GLY A 30 -10.27 12.07 8.70
CA GLY A 30 -9.64 13.31 9.16
C GLY A 30 -8.11 13.32 8.99
N LEU A 31 -7.45 14.39 9.44
CA LEU A 31 -6.00 14.61 9.32
C LEU A 31 -5.12 13.41 9.79
N HIS A 32 -5.62 12.61 10.73
CA HIS A 32 -4.92 11.43 11.26
C HIS A 32 -5.42 10.08 10.70
N GLY A 33 -6.39 10.10 9.78
CA GLY A 33 -7.01 8.90 9.22
C GLY A 33 -6.18 8.21 8.14
N LYS A 34 -5.11 8.84 7.62
CA LYS A 34 -4.29 8.30 6.52
C LYS A 34 -3.75 6.89 6.79
N SER A 35 -3.17 6.66 7.96
CA SER A 35 -2.64 5.33 8.30
C SER A 35 -3.76 4.30 8.42
N ARG A 36 -4.92 4.67 9.00
CA ARG A 36 -6.08 3.79 9.09
C ARG A 36 -6.60 3.42 7.70
N TRP A 37 -6.76 4.41 6.83
CA TRP A 37 -7.19 4.21 5.45
C TRP A 37 -6.24 3.26 4.70
N LEU A 38 -4.93 3.43 4.89
CA LEU A 38 -3.97 2.53 4.23
C LEU A 38 -4.05 1.10 4.78
N LYS A 39 -4.18 0.91 6.11
CA LYS A 39 -4.34 -0.43 6.70
C LYS A 39 -5.56 -1.16 6.14
N GLU A 40 -6.68 -0.46 6.02
CA GLU A 40 -7.89 -1.00 5.40
C GLU A 40 -7.69 -1.25 3.90
N ALA A 41 -6.95 -0.40 3.18
CA ALA A 41 -6.63 -0.63 1.78
C ALA A 41 -5.81 -1.92 1.59
N ILE A 42 -4.75 -2.08 2.41
CA ILE A 42 -3.90 -3.29 2.43
C ILE A 42 -4.75 -4.52 2.73
N SER A 43 -5.56 -4.48 3.79
CA SER A 43 -6.38 -5.62 4.18
C SER A 43 -7.36 -6.02 3.07
N ASN A 44 -8.05 -5.05 2.45
CA ASN A 44 -9.00 -5.33 1.36
C ASN A 44 -8.30 -5.85 0.09
N PHE A 45 -7.12 -5.33 -0.22
CA PHE A 45 -6.32 -5.77 -1.36
C PHE A 45 -5.85 -7.21 -1.19
N LEU A 46 -5.34 -7.57 -0.01
CA LEU A 46 -4.84 -8.92 0.28
C LEU A 46 -5.94 -9.97 0.40
N LEU A 47 -7.21 -9.58 0.53
CA LEU A 47 -8.35 -10.49 0.46
C LEU A 47 -8.67 -10.93 -0.99
N GLN A 48 -8.13 -10.25 -2.00
CA GLN A 48 -8.37 -10.61 -3.39
C GLN A 48 -7.58 -11.87 -3.76
N PRO A 49 -8.21 -12.93 -4.29
CA PRO A 49 -7.49 -14.16 -4.66
C PRO A 49 -6.33 -13.92 -5.64
N SER A 50 -6.45 -12.90 -6.49
CA SER A 50 -5.46 -12.52 -7.50
C SER A 50 -4.58 -11.33 -7.09
N PHE A 51 -4.49 -10.96 -5.80
CA PHE A 51 -3.68 -9.81 -5.37
C PHE A 51 -2.21 -9.91 -5.83
N VAL A 52 -1.68 -11.15 -5.93
CA VAL A 52 -0.33 -11.41 -6.41
C VAL A 52 -0.13 -10.91 -7.84
N ASP A 53 -1.15 -11.02 -8.70
CA ASP A 53 -1.09 -10.55 -10.08
C ASP A 53 -1.11 -9.01 -10.15
N TYR A 54 -1.72 -8.35 -9.18
CA TYR A 54 -1.84 -6.89 -9.14
C TYR A 54 -0.64 -6.18 -8.48
N VAL A 55 0.31 -6.92 -7.89
CA VAL A 55 1.49 -6.31 -7.23
C VAL A 55 2.39 -5.59 -8.24
N GLU A 56 2.42 -6.07 -9.48
CA GLU A 56 3.26 -5.50 -10.55
C GLU A 56 2.80 -4.08 -10.92
N HIS A 57 1.51 -3.76 -10.84
CA HIS A 57 1.03 -2.39 -11.12
C HIS A 57 1.62 -1.33 -10.17
N GLY A 58 1.94 -1.70 -8.92
CA GLY A 58 2.64 -0.83 -7.99
C GLY A 58 4.15 -0.77 -8.24
N GLY A 59 4.69 -1.71 -9.01
CA GLY A 59 6.08 -1.81 -9.45
C GLY A 59 6.35 -1.13 -10.81
N ASP A 60 5.42 -1.20 -11.75
CA ASP A 60 5.52 -0.69 -13.13
C ASP A 60 5.45 0.84 -13.24
N ILE A 61 5.31 1.52 -12.10
CA ILE A 61 5.42 2.97 -12.04
C ILE A 61 6.86 3.35 -12.36
N ASN A 62 7.03 4.20 -13.37
CA ASN A 62 8.33 4.76 -13.74
C ASN A 62 9.01 5.38 -12.51
N GLN A 63 10.24 4.95 -12.21
CA GLN A 63 10.98 5.43 -11.04
C GLN A 63 11.15 6.96 -11.03
N ALA A 64 11.25 7.60 -12.20
CA ALA A 64 11.34 9.05 -12.33
C ALA A 64 10.08 9.78 -11.81
N GLU A 65 8.93 9.10 -11.77
CA GLU A 65 7.67 9.65 -11.25
C GLU A 65 7.56 9.55 -9.72
N LEU A 66 8.36 8.71 -9.06
CA LEU A 66 8.31 8.45 -7.62
C LEU A 66 8.95 9.58 -6.78
N SER A 67 8.42 10.80 -6.88
CA SER A 67 8.97 12.00 -6.24
C SER A 67 8.42 12.30 -4.85
N GLU A 68 7.20 11.85 -4.53
CA GLU A 68 6.52 12.22 -3.29
C GLU A 68 6.71 11.16 -2.20
N VAL A 69 7.17 11.56 -1.01
CA VAL A 69 7.34 10.63 0.12
C VAL A 69 6.15 10.71 1.07
N GLU A 70 5.52 9.56 1.34
CA GLU A 70 4.44 9.44 2.32
C GLU A 70 4.83 8.50 3.46
N ALA A 71 4.54 8.94 4.69
CA ALA A 71 4.75 8.14 5.90
C ALA A 71 3.42 7.63 6.47
N PHE A 72 3.41 6.35 6.83
CA PHE A 72 2.29 5.65 7.45
C PHE A 72 2.74 4.93 8.71
N TYR A 73 1.82 4.75 9.66
CA TYR A 73 2.06 4.02 10.90
C TYR A 73 1.23 2.74 10.89
N LEU A 74 1.91 1.61 10.70
CA LEU A 74 1.28 0.30 10.58
C LEU A 74 1.44 -0.46 11.89
N ASP A 75 0.36 -1.05 12.39
CA ASP A 75 0.42 -1.95 13.56
C ASP A 75 1.05 -3.29 13.19
N ASN A 76 1.37 -4.08 14.21
CA ASN A 76 1.99 -5.39 14.02
C ASN A 76 1.14 -6.33 13.15
N ASP A 77 -0.18 -6.28 13.28
CA ASP A 77 -1.08 -7.15 12.51
C ASP A 77 -0.98 -6.83 11.02
N THR A 78 -1.03 -5.54 10.65
CA THR A 78 -0.83 -5.12 9.26
C THR A 78 0.57 -5.50 8.78
N MET A 79 1.60 -5.33 9.61
CA MET A 79 2.97 -5.73 9.25
C MET A 79 3.11 -7.24 9.04
N HIS A 80 2.37 -8.06 9.78
CA HIS A 80 2.33 -9.51 9.59
C HIS A 80 1.60 -9.88 8.29
N LEU A 81 0.47 -9.24 7.98
CA LEU A 81 -0.23 -9.44 6.71
C LEU A 81 0.69 -9.15 5.51
N LEU A 82 1.44 -8.03 5.56
CA LEU A 82 2.41 -7.69 4.52
C LEU A 82 3.50 -8.76 4.37
N LYS A 83 4.05 -9.26 5.49
CA LYS A 83 5.10 -10.29 5.45
C LYS A 83 4.59 -11.61 4.88
N ASN A 84 3.36 -12.00 5.19
CA ASN A 84 2.76 -13.21 4.64
C ASN A 84 2.57 -13.06 3.13
N ALA A 85 2.03 -11.93 2.69
CA ALA A 85 1.88 -11.62 1.26
C ALA A 85 3.23 -11.64 0.51
N PHE A 86 4.34 -11.29 1.17
CA PHE A 86 5.66 -11.39 0.53
C PHE A 86 6.07 -12.82 0.20
N VAL A 87 5.64 -13.80 0.99
CA VAL A 87 5.92 -15.21 0.70
C VAL A 87 5.20 -15.61 -0.58
N ASP A 88 3.91 -15.32 -0.67
CA ASP A 88 3.07 -15.65 -1.83
C ASP A 88 3.59 -14.99 -3.11
N ILE A 89 3.97 -13.71 -3.01
CA ILE A 89 4.50 -12.97 -4.16
C ILE A 89 5.86 -13.50 -4.58
N ARG A 90 6.74 -13.88 -3.64
CA ARG A 90 8.06 -14.44 -3.99
C ARG A 90 8.00 -15.83 -4.60
N ILE A 91 6.93 -16.59 -4.34
CA ILE A 91 6.70 -17.86 -5.04
C ILE A 91 6.52 -17.60 -6.54
N LYS A 92 5.77 -16.57 -6.92
CA LYS A 92 5.52 -16.22 -8.33
C LYS A 92 6.61 -15.34 -8.95
N TYR A 93 7.14 -14.39 -8.18
CA TYR A 93 8.12 -13.39 -8.62
C TYR A 93 9.32 -13.34 -7.66
N PRO A 94 10.25 -14.32 -7.74
CA PRO A 94 11.33 -14.48 -6.75
C PRO A 94 12.30 -13.30 -6.67
N LEU A 95 12.51 -12.59 -7.78
CA LEU A 95 13.47 -11.50 -7.91
C LEU A 95 12.83 -10.10 -7.83
N PHE A 96 11.56 -10.01 -7.42
CA PHE A 96 10.84 -8.74 -7.40
C PHE A 96 11.38 -7.81 -6.29
N GLU A 97 12.08 -6.75 -6.70
CA GLU A 97 12.64 -5.76 -5.81
C GLU A 97 11.60 -4.74 -5.33
N GLY A 98 11.89 -4.04 -4.23
CA GLY A 98 11.01 -2.98 -3.74
C GLY A 98 9.63 -3.44 -3.26
N LEU A 99 9.47 -4.75 -3.00
CA LEU A 99 8.20 -5.44 -2.79
C LEU A 99 7.24 -4.73 -1.82
N GLN A 100 7.73 -4.27 -0.67
CA GLN A 100 6.90 -3.58 0.31
C GLN A 100 6.28 -2.28 -0.25
N SER A 101 7.08 -1.49 -0.96
CA SER A 101 6.64 -0.22 -1.54
C SER A 101 5.66 -0.48 -2.68
N SER A 102 5.95 -1.46 -3.54
CA SER A 102 5.08 -1.84 -4.65
C SER A 102 3.74 -2.36 -4.16
N LEU A 103 3.72 -3.27 -3.17
CA LEU A 103 2.48 -3.78 -2.60
C LEU A 103 1.64 -2.67 -1.95
N ILE A 104 2.28 -1.74 -1.22
CA ILE A 104 1.58 -0.59 -0.64
C ILE A 104 0.97 0.26 -1.77
N ARG A 105 1.72 0.57 -2.82
CA ARG A 105 1.19 1.32 -3.97
C ARG A 105 0.05 0.57 -4.67
N SER A 106 0.19 -0.73 -4.92
CA SER A 106 -0.86 -1.57 -5.51
C SER A 106 -2.12 -1.56 -4.66
N ALA A 107 -2.02 -1.64 -3.34
CA ALA A 107 -3.18 -1.55 -2.45
C ALA A 107 -3.88 -0.18 -2.56
N VAL A 108 -3.12 0.90 -2.69
CA VAL A 108 -3.67 2.26 -2.92
C VAL A 108 -4.35 2.34 -4.28
N ILE A 109 -3.67 1.91 -5.35
CA ILE A 109 -4.21 1.91 -6.73
C ILE A 109 -5.49 1.08 -6.79
N TYR A 110 -5.45 -0.14 -6.26
CA TYR A 110 -6.60 -1.03 -6.23
C TYR A 110 -7.79 -0.38 -5.54
N ARG A 111 -7.58 0.23 -4.36
CA ARG A 111 -8.66 0.92 -3.63
C ARG A 111 -9.22 2.14 -4.37
N LEU A 112 -8.42 2.83 -5.18
CA LEU A 112 -8.84 4.04 -5.90
C LEU A 112 -9.52 3.74 -7.24
N MET A 113 -9.13 2.64 -7.90
CA MET A 113 -9.46 2.42 -9.31
C MET A 113 -10.18 1.09 -9.59
N LEU A 114 -10.04 0.08 -8.72
CA LEU A 114 -10.46 -1.30 -8.99
C LEU A 114 -11.40 -1.87 -7.91
N LYS A 115 -11.82 -1.02 -6.97
CA LYS A 115 -12.67 -1.38 -5.83
C LYS A 115 -14.09 -0.85 -5.99
#